data_AF-A0A1E7FIV3-F1
#
_entry.id   AF-A0A1E7FIV3-F1
#
_cell.length_a   1.000
_cell.length_b   1.000
_cell.length_c   1.000
_cell.angle_alpha   90.00
_cell.angle_beta   90.00
_cell.angle_gamma   90.00
#
_symmetry.space_group_name_H-M   'P 1'
#
loop_
_entity.id
_entity.type
_entity.pdbx_description
1 polymer ?
#
loop_
_entity_poly.entity_id
_entity_poly.type
_entity_poly.pdbx_seq_one_letter_code
_entity_poly.pdbx_strand_id
1 'polypeptide(L)'
;MTSNSNDRIIRLNVGGQHFITTRTTLCAVEGSLLEKMFRSDSNFAQPIEIGGEVFLDRNPIAFGCILDYLRDAGHVMVDIQSNDKNNDDEALFRRLRTDADFFGLQGLVSYCDTKLLVMQYDKLEETYYDYCQNSDLYLSSCSIGNTDGDGRESRDDDNNNDFRDF
;
A
#
# COMPACT_ATOMS: atom_id res chain seq x y z
N MET A 1 -24.70 8.04 40.74
CA MET A 1 -24.76 7.39 39.41
C MET A 1 -23.67 6.33 39.40
N THR A 2 -24.05 5.07 39.52
CA THR A 2 -23.08 3.96 39.54
C THR A 2 -22.59 3.72 38.12
N SER A 3 -21.42 4.26 37.79
CA SER A 3 -20.76 4.02 36.51
C SER A 3 -20.56 2.52 36.35
N ASN A 4 -21.38 1.90 35.51
CA ASN A 4 -21.35 0.48 35.25
C ASN A 4 -20.01 0.17 34.57
N SER A 5 -19.05 -0.33 35.34
CA SER A 5 -17.67 -0.56 34.90
C SER A 5 -17.57 -1.62 33.78
N ASN A 6 -18.66 -2.34 33.52
CA ASN A 6 -18.82 -3.29 32.42
C ASN A 6 -19.05 -2.63 31.06
N ASP A 7 -19.47 -1.36 30.99
CA ASP A 7 -19.75 -0.68 29.71
C ASP A 7 -18.48 -0.22 28.96
N ARG A 8 -17.32 -0.44 29.60
CA ARG A 8 -16.02 -0.07 29.08
C ARG A 8 -15.45 -1.11 28.13
N ILE A 9 -15.71 -2.40 28.36
CA ILE A 9 -15.16 -3.51 27.56
C ILE A 9 -16.23 -3.99 26.59
N ILE A 10 -15.88 -4.00 25.31
CA ILE A 10 -16.76 -4.42 24.21
C ILE A 10 -16.20 -5.69 23.60
N ARG A 11 -17.08 -6.69 23.44
CA ARG A 11 -16.79 -7.93 22.71
C ARG A 11 -17.39 -7.83 21.31
N LEU A 12 -16.58 -8.13 20.31
CA LEU A 12 -16.98 -8.08 18.90
C LEU A 12 -16.78 -9.46 18.29
N ASN A 13 -17.72 -9.89 17.46
CA ASN A 13 -17.56 -11.02 16.56
C ASN A 13 -17.51 -10.48 15.13
N VAL A 14 -16.33 -10.50 14.51
CA VAL A 14 -16.10 -9.95 13.17
C VAL A 14 -15.90 -11.09 12.18
N GLY A 15 -16.90 -11.36 11.35
CA GLY A 15 -16.85 -12.44 10.36
C GLY A 15 -16.56 -13.83 10.96
N GLY A 16 -16.90 -14.05 12.24
CA GLY A 16 -16.61 -15.29 12.98
C GLY A 16 -15.38 -15.24 13.89
N GLN A 17 -14.57 -14.19 13.83
CA GLN A 17 -13.42 -14.01 14.74
C GLN A 17 -13.75 -13.06 15.88
N HIS A 18 -13.38 -13.46 17.10
CA HIS A 18 -13.69 -12.71 18.31
C HIS A 18 -12.60 -11.68 18.63
N PHE A 19 -13.01 -10.45 18.93
CA PHE A 19 -12.17 -9.36 19.37
C PHE A 19 -12.68 -8.82 20.71
N ILE A 20 -11.76 -8.33 21.52
CA ILE A 20 -12.07 -7.63 22.77
C ILE A 20 -11.36 -6.27 22.72
N THR A 21 -12.12 -5.21 22.97
CA THR A 21 -11.59 -3.85 22.98
C THR A 21 -12.34 -2.99 23.98
N THR A 22 -12.07 -1.69 23.99
CA THR A 22 -12.80 -0.73 24.81
C THR A 22 -13.71 0.17 23.98
N ARG A 23 -14.79 0.68 24.60
CA ARG A 23 -15.64 1.70 24.00
C ARG A 23 -14.83 2.94 23.60
N THR A 24 -13.88 3.36 24.44
CA THR A 24 -12.95 4.46 24.14
C THR A 24 -12.18 4.25 22.85
N THR A 25 -11.69 3.03 22.59
CA THR A 25 -11.01 2.68 21.34
C THR A 25 -11.94 2.80 20.14
N LEU A 26 -13.16 2.25 20.21
CA LEU A 26 -14.11 2.29 19.09
C LEU A 26 -14.62 3.71 18.80
N CYS A 27 -14.62 4.60 19.79
CA CYS A 27 -14.98 6.00 19.66
C CYS A 27 -13.78 6.93 19.45
N ALA A 28 -12.57 6.42 19.17
CA ALA A 28 -11.37 7.24 19.10
C ALA A 28 -11.34 8.20 17.90
N VAL A 29 -12.07 7.88 16.82
CA VAL A 29 -12.16 8.70 15.60
C VAL A 29 -13.56 9.29 15.50
N GLU A 30 -13.65 10.61 15.69
CA GLU A 30 -14.90 11.36 15.61
C GLU A 30 -15.50 11.32 14.20
N GLY A 31 -16.82 11.19 14.12
CA GLY A 31 -17.59 11.10 12.89
C GLY A 31 -17.61 9.70 12.26
N SER A 32 -16.78 8.78 12.74
CA SER A 32 -16.74 7.39 12.24
C SER A 32 -18.03 6.63 12.55
N LEU A 33 -18.30 5.60 11.76
CA LEU A 33 -19.45 4.72 11.99
C LEU A 33 -19.31 3.98 13.33
N LEU A 34 -18.10 3.56 13.69
CA LEU A 34 -17.82 2.90 14.96
C LEU A 34 -18.08 3.84 16.14
N GLU A 35 -17.67 5.11 16.06
CA GLU A 35 -18.01 6.07 17.10
C GLU A 35 -19.54 6.19 17.25
N LYS A 36 -20.27 6.37 16.14
CA LYS A 36 -21.73 6.46 16.15
C LYS A 36 -22.41 5.21 16.73
N MET A 37 -21.90 4.02 16.43
CA MET A 37 -22.43 2.74 16.92
C MET A 37 -22.20 2.54 18.42
N PHE A 38 -21.06 3.00 18.94
CA PHE A 38 -20.61 2.70 20.30
C PHE A 38 -20.63 3.90 21.25
N ARG A 39 -21.08 5.08 20.82
CA ARG A 39 -21.27 6.24 21.71
C ARG A 39 -22.48 6.03 22.62
N SER A 40 -22.33 6.31 23.91
CA SER A 40 -23.34 6.04 24.94
C SER A 40 -24.63 6.86 24.78
N ASP A 41 -24.59 7.98 24.05
CA ASP A 41 -25.69 8.90 23.81
C ASP A 41 -26.18 8.89 22.35
N SER A 42 -25.75 7.90 21.56
CA SER A 42 -26.15 7.85 20.15
C SER A 42 -27.62 7.46 20.02
N ASN A 43 -28.35 8.20 19.17
CA ASN A 43 -29.66 7.77 18.66
C ASN A 43 -29.52 6.76 17.51
N PHE A 44 -28.31 6.21 17.31
CA PHE A 44 -28.05 5.27 16.23
C PHE A 44 -28.66 3.92 16.60
N ALA A 45 -29.07 3.14 15.59
CA ALA A 45 -29.56 1.79 15.83
C ALA A 45 -28.46 1.00 16.56
N GLN A 46 -28.78 0.49 17.74
CA GLN A 46 -27.79 -0.26 18.52
C GLN A 46 -27.29 -1.46 17.70
N PRO A 47 -26.00 -1.78 17.79
CA PRO A 47 -25.45 -2.90 17.05
C PRO A 47 -26.16 -4.21 17.41
N ILE A 48 -26.22 -5.15 16.46
CA ILE A 48 -26.81 -6.46 16.71
C ILE A 48 -25.91 -7.21 17.70
N GLU A 49 -26.44 -7.49 18.88
CA GLU A 49 -25.79 -8.32 19.89
C GLU A 49 -26.29 -9.77 19.80
N ILE A 50 -25.37 -10.72 19.66
CA ILE A 50 -25.65 -12.16 19.69
C ILE A 50 -24.79 -12.77 20.79
N GLY A 51 -25.42 -13.32 21.84
CA GLY A 51 -24.70 -13.96 22.93
C GLY A 51 -23.81 -13.01 23.76
N GLY A 52 -24.08 -11.70 23.73
CA GLY A 52 -23.29 -10.67 24.44
C GLY A 52 -22.08 -10.15 23.65
N GLU A 53 -22.03 -10.42 22.34
CA GLU A 53 -21.03 -9.87 21.43
C GLU A 53 -21.71 -9.13 20.29
N VAL A 54 -21.14 -8.01 19.87
CA VAL A 54 -21.62 -7.29 18.69
C VAL A 54 -21.08 -7.97 17.43
N PHE A 55 -21.98 -8.36 16.54
CA PHE A 55 -21.60 -8.98 15.27
C PHE A 55 -21.32 -7.92 14.18
N LEU A 56 -20.16 -8.02 13.53
CA LEU A 56 -19.78 -7.24 12.35
C LEU A 56 -19.53 -8.18 11.18
N ASP A 57 -20.30 -8.03 10.11
CA ASP A 57 -20.15 -8.84 8.89
C ASP A 57 -19.00 -8.31 8.00
N ARG A 58 -17.79 -8.27 8.57
CA ARG A 58 -16.57 -7.74 7.94
C ARG A 58 -15.42 -8.76 7.99
N ASN A 59 -14.34 -8.47 7.26
CA ASN A 59 -13.16 -9.33 7.26
C ASN A 59 -12.34 -9.11 8.53
N PRO A 60 -12.02 -10.17 9.30
CA PRO A 60 -11.33 -10.00 10.58
C PRO A 60 -9.86 -9.60 10.46
N ILE A 61 -9.17 -9.93 9.36
CA ILE A 61 -7.77 -9.55 9.13
C ILE A 61 -7.68 -8.03 8.93
N ALA A 62 -8.53 -7.49 8.05
CA ALA A 62 -8.63 -6.04 7.83
C ALA A 62 -9.09 -5.33 9.11
N PHE A 63 -10.06 -5.90 9.83
CA PHE A 63 -10.55 -5.31 11.07
C PHE A 63 -9.49 -5.28 12.18
N GLY A 64 -8.57 -6.24 12.24
CA GLY A 64 -7.41 -6.18 13.14
C GLY A 64 -6.59 -4.91 12.92
N CYS A 65 -6.29 -4.58 11.67
CA CYS A 65 -5.55 -3.36 11.31
C CYS A 65 -6.36 -2.08 11.65
N ILE A 66 -7.67 -2.10 11.42
CA ILE A 66 -8.56 -1.00 11.85
C ILE A 66 -8.52 -0.82 13.36
N LEU A 67 -8.54 -1.91 14.12
CA LEU A 67 -8.52 -1.84 15.58
C LEU A 67 -7.21 -1.27 16.10
N ASP A 68 -6.08 -1.61 15.48
CA ASP A 68 -4.78 -1.03 15.81
C ASP A 68 -4.74 0.46 15.48
N TYR A 69 -5.20 0.87 14.29
CA TYR A 69 -5.37 2.28 13.93
C TYR A 69 -6.22 3.07 14.95
N LEU A 70 -7.29 2.48 15.46
CA LEU A 70 -8.14 3.10 16.48
C LEU A 70 -7.48 3.15 17.87
N ARG A 71 -6.65 2.17 18.22
CA ARG A 71 -5.86 2.18 19.47
C ARG A 71 -4.87 3.33 19.49
N ASP A 72 -4.37 3.71 18.32
CA ASP A 72 -3.47 4.84 18.13
C ASP A 72 -4.20 6.16 17.85
N ALA A 73 -5.46 6.27 18.26
CA ALA A 73 -6.28 7.48 18.13
C ALA A 73 -6.42 7.99 16.68
N GLY A 74 -6.40 7.07 15.70
CA GLY A 74 -6.52 7.41 14.29
C GLY A 74 -5.21 7.87 13.65
N HIS A 75 -4.07 7.63 14.29
CA HIS A 75 -2.76 7.80 13.67
C HIS A 75 -2.35 6.52 12.97
N VAL A 76 -1.95 6.64 11.70
CA VAL A 76 -1.47 5.49 10.94
C VAL A 76 -0.03 5.17 11.36
N MET A 77 0.18 3.98 11.92
CA MET A 77 1.52 3.44 12.15
C MET A 77 2.13 2.95 10.83
N VAL A 78 3.47 3.02 10.75
CA VAL A 78 4.23 2.87 9.50
C VAL A 78 4.22 1.45 8.93
N ASP A 79 3.82 0.44 9.70
CA ASP A 79 3.99 -0.98 9.35
C ASP A 79 2.69 -1.79 9.42
N ILE A 80 1.69 -1.42 8.61
CA ILE A 80 0.62 -2.36 8.27
C ILE A 80 1.18 -3.32 7.22
N GLN A 81 1.65 -4.47 7.67
CA GLN A 81 2.18 -5.54 6.82
C GLN A 81 1.39 -6.81 7.06
N SER A 82 1.28 -7.67 6.04
CA SER A 82 0.83 -9.02 6.29
C SER A 82 1.89 -9.79 7.09
N ASN A 83 1.50 -10.45 8.18
CA ASN A 83 2.41 -11.31 8.97
C ASN A 83 2.85 -12.59 8.23
N ASP A 84 2.39 -12.77 6.99
CA ASP A 84 2.63 -13.95 6.18
C ASP A 84 3.48 -13.56 4.99
N LYS A 85 4.69 -14.11 4.91
CA LYS A 85 5.64 -13.87 3.82
C LYS A 85 5.11 -14.32 2.44
N ASN A 86 3.98 -15.01 2.40
CA ASN A 86 3.32 -15.45 1.17
C ASN A 86 2.05 -14.65 0.85
N ASN A 87 1.66 -13.66 1.67
CA ASN A 87 0.45 -12.88 1.42
C ASN A 87 0.72 -11.71 0.46
N ASP A 88 -0.27 -11.50 -0.40
CA ASP A 88 -0.35 -10.36 -1.28
C ASP A 88 -0.74 -9.12 -0.45
N ASP A 89 0.26 -8.34 -0.01
CA ASP A 89 0.03 -7.09 0.72
C ASP A 89 -0.96 -6.19 -0.03
N GLU A 90 -0.96 -6.20 -1.37
CA GLU A 90 -1.92 -5.45 -2.18
C GLU A 90 -3.36 -5.88 -1.89
N ALA A 91 -3.63 -7.18 -1.78
CA ALA A 91 -4.94 -7.70 -1.45
C ALA A 91 -5.38 -7.30 -0.02
N LEU A 92 -4.44 -7.27 0.94
CA LEU A 92 -4.71 -6.76 2.29
C LEU A 92 -5.08 -5.27 2.24
N PHE A 93 -4.28 -4.44 1.56
CA PHE A 93 -4.54 -3.00 1.45
C PHE A 93 -5.84 -2.70 0.72
N ARG A 94 -6.21 -3.46 -0.32
CA ARG A 94 -7.50 -3.32 -1.00
C ARG A 94 -8.66 -3.60 -0.05
N ARG A 95 -8.60 -4.69 0.72
CA ARG A 95 -9.63 -5.04 1.72
C ARG A 95 -9.70 -4.00 2.84
N LEU A 96 -8.54 -3.62 3.37
CA LEU A 96 -8.43 -2.62 4.44
C LEU A 96 -9.02 -1.28 4.01
N ARG A 97 -8.71 -0.83 2.79
CA ARG A 97 -9.28 0.38 2.20
C ARG A 97 -10.81 0.32 2.17
N THR A 98 -11.38 -0.79 1.68
CA THR A 98 -12.84 -0.96 1.60
C THR A 98 -13.49 -0.94 2.99
N ASP A 99 -12.92 -1.61 3.97
CA ASP A 99 -13.46 -1.64 5.33
C ASP A 99 -13.27 -0.29 6.04
N ALA A 100 -12.13 0.38 5.83
CA ALA A 100 -11.88 1.72 6.35
C ALA A 100 -12.90 2.74 5.82
N ASP A 101 -13.21 2.68 4.52
CA ASP A 101 -14.24 3.51 3.89
C ASP A 101 -15.63 3.22 4.48
N PHE A 102 -15.99 1.94 4.63
CA PHE A 102 -17.23 1.51 5.26
C PHE A 102 -17.40 2.10 6.68
N PHE A 103 -16.34 2.11 7.48
CA PHE A 103 -16.38 2.69 8.83
C PHE A 103 -16.17 4.22 8.87
N GLY A 104 -15.94 4.87 7.73
CA GLY A 104 -15.70 6.31 7.64
C GLY A 104 -14.34 6.77 8.16
N LEU A 105 -13.32 5.92 8.10
CA LEU A 105 -11.96 6.19 8.60
C LEU A 105 -11.08 6.79 7.50
N GLN A 106 -11.34 8.05 7.13
CA GLN A 106 -10.73 8.70 5.96
C GLN A 106 -9.19 8.79 5.99
N GLY A 107 -8.60 8.94 7.19
CA GLY A 107 -7.15 8.90 7.35
C GLY A 107 -6.55 7.55 6.91
N LEU A 108 -7.21 6.46 7.27
CA LEU A 108 -6.82 5.10 6.88
C LEU A 108 -7.09 4.81 5.41
N VAL A 109 -8.18 5.34 4.83
CA VAL A 109 -8.46 5.27 3.38
C VAL A 109 -7.34 5.92 2.58
N SER A 110 -6.98 7.16 2.94
CA SER A 110 -5.92 7.92 2.26
C SER A 110 -4.57 7.23 2.32
N TYR A 111 -4.26 6.60 3.46
CA TYR A 111 -3.07 5.79 3.62
C TYR A 111 -3.06 4.56 2.70
N CYS A 112 -4.17 3.81 2.65
CA CYS A 112 -4.26 2.65 1.77
C CYS A 112 -4.16 3.05 0.30
N ASP A 113 -4.80 4.15 -0.11
CA ASP A 113 -4.69 4.68 -1.48
C ASP A 113 -3.24 5.03 -1.84
N THR A 114 -2.51 5.66 -0.91
CA THR A 114 -1.09 5.98 -1.11
C THR A 114 -0.24 4.71 -1.24
N LYS A 115 -0.45 3.71 -0.38
CA LYS A 115 0.30 2.44 -0.41
C LYS A 115 0.03 1.64 -1.68
N LEU A 116 -1.24 1.55 -2.10
CA LEU A 116 -1.62 0.87 -3.34
C LEU A 116 -1.02 1.54 -4.58
N LEU A 117 -0.95 2.87 -4.60
CA LEU A 117 -0.26 3.60 -5.66
C LEU A 117 1.23 3.27 -5.69
N VAL A 118 1.93 3.33 -4.55
CA VAL A 118 3.37 2.99 -4.48
C VAL A 118 3.61 1.57 -4.98
N MET A 119 2.83 0.58 -4.54
CA MET A 119 2.93 -0.80 -5.01
C MET A 119 2.72 -0.93 -6.52
N GLN A 120 1.84 -0.13 -7.11
CA GLN A 120 1.61 -0.12 -8.55
C GLN A 120 2.81 0.50 -9.30
N TYR A 121 3.41 1.56 -8.75
CA TYR A 121 4.62 2.17 -9.32
C TYR A 121 5.82 1.22 -9.28
N ASP A 122 6.04 0.53 -8.16
CA ASP A 122 7.17 -0.41 -8.01
C ASP A 122 7.08 -1.55 -9.05
N LYS A 123 5.87 -2.08 -9.27
CA LYS A 123 5.62 -3.08 -10.33
C LYS A 123 5.90 -2.53 -11.73
N LEU A 124 5.52 -1.29 -11.99
CA LEU A 124 5.78 -0.65 -13.29
C LEU A 124 7.28 -0.42 -13.50
N GLU A 125 8.00 0.00 -12.47
CA GLU A 125 9.45 0.22 -12.53
C GLU A 125 10.20 -1.10 -12.80
N GLU A 126 9.84 -2.19 -12.12
CA GLU A 126 10.38 -3.53 -12.43
C GLU A 126 10.13 -3.92 -13.89
N THR A 127 8.90 -3.76 -14.39
CA THR A 127 8.59 -4.09 -15.79
C THR A 127 9.31 -3.21 -16.81
N TYR A 128 9.52 -1.94 -16.49
CA TYR A 128 10.23 -1.00 -17.36
C TYR A 128 11.72 -1.34 -17.45
N TYR A 129 12.37 -1.65 -16.31
CA TYR A 129 13.77 -2.08 -16.32
C TYR A 129 13.97 -3.42 -17.03
N ASP A 130 13.06 -4.39 -16.85
CA ASP A 130 13.10 -5.65 -17.59
C ASP A 130 12.92 -5.41 -19.11
N TYR A 131 12.01 -4.53 -19.51
CA TYR A 131 11.87 -4.13 -20.92
C TYR A 131 13.16 -3.51 -21.47
N CYS A 132 13.79 -2.59 -20.72
CA CYS A 132 15.05 -1.96 -21.15
C CYS A 132 16.19 -2.98 -21.28
N GLN A 133 16.32 -3.91 -20.35
CA GLN A 133 17.37 -4.96 -20.38
C GLN A 133 17.12 -5.99 -21.49
N ASN A 134 15.87 -6.27 -21.84
CA ASN A 134 15.52 -7.15 -22.95
C ASN A 134 15.46 -6.43 -24.32
N SER A 135 15.43 -5.09 -24.32
CA SER A 135 15.45 -4.25 -25.53
C SER A 135 16.85 -4.01 -26.11
N ASP A 136 17.94 -4.43 -25.46
CA ASP A 136 19.31 -4.35 -26.01
C ASP A 136 19.51 -5.21 -27.28
N LEU A 137 18.52 -6.02 -27.67
CA LEU A 137 18.46 -6.69 -28.97
C LEU A 137 18.08 -5.77 -30.15
N TYR A 138 17.63 -4.53 -29.92
CA TYR A 138 17.23 -3.62 -31.01
C TYR A 138 18.37 -2.70 -31.47
N LEU A 139 19.27 -2.26 -30.58
CA LEU A 139 20.40 -1.40 -30.94
C LEU A 139 21.53 -2.14 -31.68
N SER A 140 21.63 -3.47 -31.55
CA SER A 140 22.59 -4.28 -32.33
C SER A 140 22.21 -4.44 -33.81
N SER A 141 21.01 -4.02 -34.23
CA SER A 141 20.56 -4.13 -35.63
C SER A 141 20.88 -2.89 -36.48
N CYS A 142 21.31 -1.78 -35.86
CA CYS A 142 21.74 -0.56 -36.56
C CYS A 142 23.24 -0.49 -36.87
N SER A 143 23.96 -1.63 -36.89
CA SER A 143 25.38 -1.67 -37.25
C SER A 143 25.71 -2.74 -38.28
N ILE A 144 24.93 -2.85 -39.36
CA ILE A 144 25.34 -3.59 -40.56
C ILE A 144 24.93 -2.79 -41.80
N GLY A 145 25.91 -2.19 -42.48
CA GLY A 145 25.70 -1.63 -43.81
C GLY A 145 26.60 -0.47 -44.22
N ASN A 146 27.91 -0.52 -43.98
CA ASN A 146 28.87 0.20 -44.83
C ASN A 146 29.95 -0.80 -45.23
N THR A 147 29.75 -1.47 -46.35
CA THR A 147 30.80 -2.20 -47.07
C THR A 147 31.23 -1.38 -48.29
N ASP A 148 32.55 -1.29 -48.41
CA ASP A 148 33.41 -0.55 -49.33
C ASP A 148 33.07 -0.58 -50.83
N GLY A 149 33.56 0.44 -51.55
CA GLY A 149 33.54 0.48 -53.02
C GLY A 149 34.23 1.68 -53.69
N ASP A 150 35.56 1.77 -53.54
CA ASP A 150 36.61 2.09 -54.54
C ASP A 150 36.56 3.35 -55.45
N GLY A 151 37.71 4.06 -55.58
CA GLY A 151 37.94 5.00 -56.68
C GLY A 151 39.05 6.08 -56.56
N ARG A 152 40.32 5.68 -56.78
CA ARG A 152 41.43 6.40 -57.48
C ARG A 152 42.42 7.32 -56.74
N GLU A 153 43.64 6.76 -56.60
CA GLU A 153 45.01 7.26 -56.82
C GLU A 153 45.28 8.73 -57.21
N SER A 154 46.22 9.37 -56.49
CA SER A 154 47.46 10.07 -56.94
C SER A 154 48.21 10.55 -55.66
N ARG A 155 49.40 10.07 -55.26
CA ARG A 155 50.78 10.44 -55.71
C ARG A 155 50.95 11.98 -55.78
N ASP A 156 51.85 12.67 -55.08
CA ASP A 156 53.27 12.44 -54.73
C ASP A 156 53.60 13.19 -53.39
N ASP A 157 54.36 12.59 -52.47
CA ASP A 157 55.81 12.76 -52.19
C ASP A 157 56.20 13.88 -51.19
N ASP A 158 57.10 13.45 -50.31
CA ASP A 158 58.22 14.17 -49.72
C ASP A 158 58.10 14.99 -48.41
N ASN A 159 58.83 14.43 -47.41
CA ASN A 159 59.69 15.11 -46.44
C ASN A 159 58.97 15.90 -45.32
N ASN A 160 59.35 15.81 -44.05
CA ASN A 160 60.67 15.54 -43.50
C ASN A 160 60.51 15.11 -42.03
N ASN A 161 61.44 14.26 -41.62
CA ASN A 161 61.65 13.85 -40.24
C ASN A 161 62.14 15.03 -39.38
N ASP A 162 61.92 14.88 -38.07
CA ASP A 162 62.78 15.39 -36.98
C ASP A 162 62.62 16.88 -36.59
N PHE A 163 62.09 17.14 -35.38
CA PHE A 163 62.84 17.81 -34.30
C PHE A 163 62.01 17.97 -33.01
N ARG A 164 62.45 17.22 -31.99
CA ARG A 164 62.61 17.53 -30.55
C ARG A 164 61.90 18.72 -29.86
N ASP A 165 61.49 18.40 -28.62
CA ASP A 165 61.58 19.17 -27.37
C ASP A 165 60.95 20.56 -27.31
N PHE A 166 59.84 20.71 -26.57
CA PHE A 166 59.77 21.25 -25.19
C PHE A 166 58.32 21.34 -24.70
#